data_AF-A0A507C884-F1
#
_entry.id   AF-A0A507C884-F1
#
_cell.length_a   1.000
_cell.length_b   1.000
_cell.length_c   1.000
_cell.angle_alpha   90.00
_cell.angle_beta   90.00
_cell.angle_gamma   90.00
#
_symmetry.space_group_name_H-M   'P 1'
#
loop_
_entity.id
_entity.type
_entity.pdbx_description
1 polymer ?
#
loop_
_entity_poly.entity_id
_entity_poly.type
_entity_poly.pdbx_seq_one_letter_code
_entity_poly.pdbx_strand_id
1 'polypeptide(L)'
;MKRQRHGTSLLDPDMMVLQITHYWSQHSVRRQKHNLKPGRDNSVRVYWRAATCPKDIDTYMLANRISSTQEWREFGKNFPSFASSKHQVLSNGWKWATLNARHDAWPLEERHLVRWLSVRWVAKEAVFKAIYPHRRMQWSDVSIVKHSGKPQIEFSPHVIMDLPIERAHLSISHDGDYIVAFVTVCCT
;
A
#
# COMPACT_ATOMS: atom_id res chain seq x y z
N MET A 1 -33.49 -32.06 14.50
CA MET A 1 -33.01 -30.84 15.18
C MET A 1 -31.70 -30.41 14.52
N LYS A 2 -31.77 -29.59 13.45
CA LYS A 2 -30.60 -29.15 12.67
C LYS A 2 -29.99 -27.89 13.32
N ARG A 3 -28.76 -27.99 13.83
CA ARG A 3 -27.96 -26.82 14.22
C ARG A 3 -27.40 -26.16 12.96
N GLN A 4 -27.92 -24.99 12.60
CA GLN A 4 -27.25 -24.08 11.67
C GLN A 4 -25.96 -23.57 12.33
N ARG A 5 -24.81 -23.79 11.69
CA ARG A 5 -23.59 -23.03 11.97
C ARG A 5 -23.55 -21.86 11.01
N HIS A 6 -23.83 -20.66 11.49
CA HIS A 6 -23.43 -19.42 10.82
C HIS A 6 -21.95 -19.19 11.17
N GLY A 7 -21.07 -19.59 10.26
CA GLY A 7 -19.66 -19.22 10.30
C GLY A 7 -19.41 -18.14 9.26
N THR A 8 -19.41 -16.89 9.67
CA THR A 8 -18.73 -15.81 8.92
C THR A 8 -17.24 -16.11 8.98
N SER A 9 -16.70 -16.81 7.98
CA SER A 9 -15.25 -16.94 7.84
C SER A 9 -14.70 -15.57 7.43
N LEU A 10 -14.23 -14.80 8.42
CA LEU A 10 -13.23 -13.78 8.20
C LEU A 10 -12.14 -14.41 7.33
N LEU A 11 -11.97 -13.93 6.11
CA LEU A 11 -10.92 -14.41 5.22
C LEU A 11 -9.59 -14.30 5.97
N ASP A 12 -8.81 -15.38 5.93
CA ASP A 12 -7.46 -15.40 6.48
C ASP A 12 -6.70 -14.14 6.00
N PRO A 13 -6.14 -13.33 6.91
CA PRO A 13 -5.40 -12.13 6.54
C PRO A 13 -4.34 -12.39 5.46
N ASP A 14 -3.67 -13.53 5.47
CA ASP A 14 -2.67 -13.89 4.45
C ASP A 14 -3.31 -14.17 3.08
N MET A 15 -4.51 -14.72 3.06
CA MET A 15 -5.33 -14.86 1.86
C MET A 15 -5.80 -13.51 1.30
N MET A 16 -6.08 -12.51 2.15
CA MET A 16 -6.46 -11.17 1.71
C MET A 16 -5.32 -10.48 0.94
N VAL A 17 -4.10 -10.54 1.46
CA VAL A 17 -2.92 -9.96 0.79
C VAL A 17 -2.55 -10.76 -0.46
N LEU A 18 -2.71 -12.09 -0.45
CA LEU A 18 -2.52 -12.93 -1.62
C LEU A 18 -3.58 -12.66 -2.70
N GLN A 19 -4.85 -12.48 -2.37
CA GLN A 19 -5.90 -12.15 -3.34
C GLN A 19 -5.70 -10.76 -3.96
N ILE A 20 -5.25 -9.78 -3.17
CA ILE A 20 -4.83 -8.48 -3.69
C ILE A 20 -3.60 -8.68 -4.61
N THR A 21 -2.51 -9.27 -4.14
CA THR A 21 -1.29 -9.42 -4.97
C THR A 21 -1.47 -10.30 -6.22
N HIS A 22 -2.26 -11.38 -6.20
CA HIS A 22 -2.49 -12.26 -7.35
C HIS A 22 -3.33 -11.60 -8.45
N TYR A 23 -4.36 -10.83 -8.09
CA TYR A 23 -5.23 -10.18 -9.09
C TYR A 23 -4.54 -9.00 -9.78
N TRP A 24 -3.55 -8.37 -9.12
CA TRP A 24 -2.93 -7.12 -9.57
C TRP A 24 -1.54 -7.24 -10.21
N SER A 25 -0.97 -8.45 -10.22
CA SER A 25 0.25 -8.76 -10.97
C SER A 25 0.04 -8.66 -12.50
N GLN A 26 -1.21 -8.78 -12.99
CA GLN A 26 -1.49 -8.89 -14.43
C GLN A 26 -1.44 -7.58 -15.22
N HIS A 27 -1.31 -6.40 -14.59
CA HIS A 27 -1.30 -5.10 -15.29
C HIS A 27 -0.03 -4.26 -15.05
N SER A 28 1.03 -4.86 -14.47
CA SER A 28 2.35 -4.24 -14.38
C SER A 28 3.06 -4.31 -15.75
N VAL A 29 3.02 -3.21 -16.49
CA VAL A 29 3.67 -3.08 -17.81
C VAL A 29 5.18 -2.86 -17.65
N ARG A 30 5.94 -3.74 -18.33
CA ARG A 30 7.40 -3.74 -18.59
C ARG A 30 8.32 -3.70 -17.36
N ARG A 31 8.65 -4.91 -16.89
CA ARG A 31 9.86 -5.20 -16.11
C ARG A 31 11.07 -5.18 -17.07
N GLN A 32 11.90 -4.13 -17.05
CA GLN A 32 13.26 -4.27 -17.58
C GLN A 32 14.04 -5.11 -16.57
N LYS A 33 14.13 -6.42 -16.83
CA LYS A 33 14.96 -7.34 -16.05
C LYS A 33 16.43 -6.97 -16.28
N HIS A 34 16.96 -6.10 -15.43
CA HIS A 34 18.40 -6.00 -15.23
C HIS A 34 18.67 -6.50 -13.81
N ASN A 35 19.62 -7.43 -13.67
CA ASN A 35 20.26 -7.64 -12.37
C ASN A 35 20.74 -6.26 -11.89
N LEU A 36 20.57 -5.94 -10.59
CA LEU A 36 21.23 -4.75 -10.02
C LEU A 36 22.71 -4.92 -10.33
N LYS A 37 23.20 -4.14 -11.28
CA LYS A 37 24.62 -4.01 -11.55
C LYS A 37 25.06 -2.78 -10.77
N PRO A 38 26.24 -2.81 -10.15
CA PRO A 38 26.84 -1.61 -9.55
C PRO A 38 26.67 -0.41 -10.48
N GLY A 39 26.02 0.66 -9.99
CA GLY A 39 25.82 1.91 -10.72
C GLY A 39 24.71 1.92 -11.79
N ARG A 40 23.74 0.99 -11.77
CA ARG A 40 22.51 1.09 -12.60
C ARG A 40 21.24 1.29 -11.75
N ASP A 41 20.43 2.28 -12.14
CA ASP A 41 19.11 2.54 -11.56
C ASP A 41 18.10 1.42 -11.94
N ASN A 42 17.54 0.74 -10.94
CA ASN A 42 16.36 -0.11 -11.12
C ASN A 42 15.10 0.75 -11.02
N SER A 43 14.30 0.80 -12.07
CA SER A 43 13.03 1.55 -12.08
C SER A 43 11.82 0.63 -12.22
N VAL A 44 10.78 0.92 -11.44
CA VAL A 44 9.51 0.19 -11.47
C VAL A 44 8.34 1.16 -11.40
N ARG A 45 7.32 0.88 -12.21
CA ARG A 45 6.02 1.55 -12.17
C ARG A 45 4.96 0.57 -11.67
N VAL A 46 4.19 0.99 -10.67
CA VAL A 46 3.05 0.23 -10.15
C VAL A 46 1.79 1.07 -10.26
N TYR A 47 0.76 0.44 -10.79
CA TYR A 47 -0.58 1.00 -10.91
C TYR A 47 -1.49 0.35 -9.89
N TRP A 48 -2.40 1.13 -9.34
CA TRP A 48 -3.49 0.66 -8.50
C TRP A 48 -4.77 1.25 -9.01
N ARG A 49 -5.69 0.37 -9.40
CA ARG A 49 -7.07 0.73 -9.61
C ARG A 49 -7.82 0.35 -8.36
N ALA A 50 -8.61 1.27 -7.86
CA ALA A 50 -9.25 1.07 -6.59
C ALA A 50 -10.49 0.13 -6.69
N ALA A 51 -10.88 -0.28 -7.92
CA ALA A 51 -12.15 -0.92 -8.29
C ALA A 51 -12.45 -2.29 -7.69
N THR A 52 -11.48 -3.00 -7.12
CA THR A 52 -11.70 -4.39 -6.69
C THR A 52 -11.19 -4.68 -5.28
N CYS A 53 -11.21 -3.68 -4.40
CA CYS A 53 -11.02 -3.94 -2.99
C CYS A 53 -12.24 -4.70 -2.42
N PRO A 54 -12.07 -5.85 -1.74
CA PRO A 54 -13.15 -6.54 -1.05
C PRO A 54 -13.93 -5.59 -0.15
N LYS A 55 -15.26 -5.73 -0.10
CA LYS A 55 -16.15 -4.88 0.72
C LYS A 55 -15.81 -4.93 2.21
N ASP A 56 -15.05 -5.93 2.63
CA ASP A 56 -14.79 -6.30 4.03
C ASP A 56 -13.34 -6.02 4.46
N ILE A 57 -12.55 -5.24 3.72
CA ILE A 57 -11.23 -4.83 4.22
C ILE A 57 -11.41 -3.95 5.45
N ASP A 58 -11.01 -4.50 6.58
CA ASP A 58 -10.82 -3.77 7.83
C ASP A 58 -9.65 -2.80 7.66
N THR A 59 -9.98 -1.50 7.66
CA THR A 59 -9.01 -0.43 7.40
C THR A 59 -7.96 -0.34 8.51
N TYR A 60 -8.33 -0.64 9.75
CA TYR A 60 -7.43 -0.70 10.88
C TYR A 60 -6.43 -1.85 10.69
N MET A 61 -6.91 -3.04 10.32
CA MET A 61 -6.05 -4.20 10.12
C MET A 61 -5.09 -4.00 8.93
N LEU A 62 -5.58 -3.42 7.84
CA LEU A 62 -4.71 -3.08 6.70
C LEU A 62 -3.67 -2.05 7.13
N ALA A 63 -4.09 -0.96 7.78
CA ALA A 63 -3.18 0.08 8.28
C ALA A 63 -2.11 -0.50 9.20
N ASN A 64 -2.50 -1.32 10.17
CA ASN A 64 -1.60 -1.96 11.12
C ASN A 64 -0.61 -2.89 10.43
N ARG A 65 -1.05 -3.61 9.39
CA ARG A 65 -0.22 -4.55 8.65
C ARG A 65 0.80 -3.86 7.73
N ILE A 66 0.37 -2.81 7.03
CA ILE A 66 1.20 -2.20 6.00
C ILE A 66 2.09 -1.08 6.54
N SER A 67 1.80 -0.53 7.71
CA SER A 67 2.51 0.64 8.25
C SER A 67 3.79 0.24 8.99
N SER A 68 4.80 1.10 8.89
CA SER A 68 5.92 1.10 9.84
C SER A 68 5.47 1.70 11.18
N THR A 69 6.31 1.57 12.23
CA THR A 69 6.05 2.20 13.54
C THR A 69 5.84 3.71 13.44
N GLN A 70 6.52 4.39 12.52
CA GLN A 70 6.33 5.82 12.30
C GLN A 70 4.99 6.13 11.64
N GLU A 71 4.68 5.43 10.55
CA GLU A 71 3.41 5.60 9.84
C GLU A 71 2.22 5.22 10.72
N TRP A 72 2.37 4.26 11.62
CA TRP A 72 1.35 3.90 12.59
C TRP A 72 1.07 5.01 13.61
N ARG A 73 2.12 5.71 14.06
CA ARG A 73 1.95 6.91 14.91
C ARG A 73 1.27 8.04 14.16
N GLU A 74 1.59 8.22 12.87
CA GLU A 74 0.89 9.19 12.02
C GLU A 74 -0.56 8.80 11.79
N PHE A 75 -0.83 7.51 11.59
CA PHE A 75 -2.18 6.98 11.44
C PHE A 75 -3.05 7.31 12.65
N GLY A 76 -2.56 7.04 13.86
CA GLY A 76 -3.29 7.36 15.09
C GLY A 76 -3.58 8.86 15.28
N LYS A 77 -2.70 9.73 14.78
CA LYS A 77 -2.90 11.18 14.83
C LYS A 77 -3.89 11.67 13.78
N ASN A 78 -3.81 11.13 12.56
CA ASN A 78 -4.59 11.60 11.41
C ASN A 78 -6.00 11.00 11.36
N PHE A 79 -6.20 9.81 11.93
CA PHE A 79 -7.44 9.04 11.89
C PHE A 79 -7.79 8.47 13.28
N PRO A 80 -7.99 9.32 14.30
CA PRO A 80 -8.21 8.88 15.67
C PRO A 80 -9.48 8.02 15.83
N SER A 81 -10.52 8.30 15.04
CA SER A 81 -11.76 7.49 15.03
C SER A 81 -11.49 6.05 14.58
N PHE A 82 -10.62 5.86 13.59
CA PHE A 82 -10.19 4.56 13.08
C PHE A 82 -9.14 3.88 13.96
N ALA A 83 -8.29 4.64 14.65
CA ALA A 83 -7.26 4.08 15.52
C ALA A 83 -7.78 3.61 16.88
N SER A 84 -8.88 4.18 17.36
CA SER A 84 -9.47 3.88 18.67
C SER A 84 -10.26 2.57 18.72
N SER A 85 -10.79 2.10 17.58
CA SER A 85 -11.56 0.86 17.49
C SER A 85 -10.87 -0.17 16.61
N LYS A 86 -10.68 -1.38 17.13
CA LYS A 86 -9.94 -2.47 16.47
C LYS A 86 -10.60 -3.01 15.20
N HIS A 87 -11.82 -2.59 14.90
CA HIS A 87 -12.61 -3.02 13.76
C HIS A 87 -13.47 -1.87 13.24
N GLN A 88 -12.94 -1.10 12.28
CA GLN A 88 -13.71 -0.12 11.53
C GLN A 88 -13.64 -0.43 10.05
N VAL A 89 -14.79 -0.85 9.52
CA VAL A 89 -15.06 -0.97 8.09
C VAL A 89 -15.61 0.37 7.63
N LEU A 90 -15.22 0.79 6.42
CA LEU A 90 -15.73 2.01 5.80
C LEU A 90 -17.26 1.98 5.71
N SER A 91 -17.93 3.12 5.94
CA SER A 91 -19.39 3.23 5.96
C SER A 91 -20.08 2.65 4.72
N ASN A 92 -19.44 2.74 3.55
CA ASN A 92 -19.96 2.25 2.27
C ASN A 92 -19.14 1.08 1.67
N GLY A 93 -18.29 0.45 2.50
CA GLY A 93 -17.25 -0.48 2.07
C GLY A 93 -16.15 0.22 1.25
N TRP A 94 -15.10 -0.51 0.85
CA TRP A 94 -14.01 0.04 0.04
C TRP A 94 -14.42 0.18 -1.43
N LYS A 95 -15.26 1.18 -1.73
CA LYS A 95 -15.69 1.58 -3.07
C LYS A 95 -15.24 3.01 -3.38
N TRP A 96 -13.97 3.16 -3.66
CA TRP A 96 -13.32 4.43 -4.00
C TRP A 96 -14.08 5.32 -5.02
N ALA A 97 -14.84 4.72 -5.94
CA ALA A 97 -16.00 5.26 -6.67
C ALA A 97 -16.31 4.28 -7.82
N THR A 98 -17.56 3.94 -8.05
CA THR A 98 -17.99 3.67 -9.44
C THR A 98 -18.11 5.04 -10.09
N LEU A 99 -17.71 5.23 -11.34
CA LEU A 99 -17.75 6.48 -12.14
C LEU A 99 -19.06 7.33 -12.05
N ASN A 100 -20.11 6.85 -11.40
CA ASN A 100 -21.41 7.51 -11.20
C ASN A 100 -21.75 7.84 -9.73
N ALA A 101 -20.99 7.35 -8.75
CA ALA A 101 -21.18 7.68 -7.34
C ALA A 101 -20.28 8.87 -7.02
N ARG A 102 -20.89 10.05 -6.95
CA ARG A 102 -20.21 11.30 -6.60
C ARG A 102 -19.32 11.09 -5.36
N HIS A 103 -18.04 11.46 -5.45
CA HIS A 103 -17.09 11.39 -4.33
C HIS A 103 -17.52 12.24 -3.12
N ASP A 104 -18.58 13.04 -3.23
CA ASP A 104 -19.18 13.83 -2.15
C ASP A 104 -19.97 12.99 -1.12
N ALA A 105 -20.31 11.74 -1.45
CA ALA A 105 -21.13 10.87 -0.60
C ALA A 105 -20.38 10.20 0.56
N TRP A 106 -19.05 10.23 0.58
CA TRP A 106 -18.26 9.65 1.68
C TRP A 106 -17.89 10.70 2.74
N PRO A 107 -17.90 10.33 4.03
CA PRO A 107 -17.31 11.16 5.07
C PRO A 107 -15.90 11.62 4.70
N LEU A 108 -15.57 12.88 4.98
CA LEU A 108 -14.26 13.46 4.61
C LEU A 108 -13.08 12.64 5.18
N GLU A 109 -13.21 12.17 6.41
CA GLU A 109 -12.20 11.34 7.07
C GLU A 109 -11.98 10.01 6.35
N GLU A 110 -13.04 9.31 5.94
CA GLU A 110 -12.96 8.06 5.17
C GLU A 110 -12.26 8.25 3.82
N ARG A 111 -12.55 9.37 3.13
CA ARG A 111 -11.88 9.71 1.87
C ARG A 111 -10.38 9.94 2.07
N HIS A 112 -10.01 10.64 3.14
CA HIS A 112 -8.61 10.87 3.49
C HIS A 112 -7.90 9.58 3.91
N LEU A 113 -8.58 8.72 4.68
CA LEU A 113 -8.08 7.43 5.10
C LEU A 113 -7.77 6.53 3.90
N VAL A 114 -8.73 6.37 2.99
CA VAL A 114 -8.55 5.54 1.80
C VAL A 114 -7.43 6.08 0.93
N ARG A 115 -7.35 7.40 0.69
CA ARG A 115 -6.22 7.98 -0.03
C ARG A 115 -4.89 7.72 0.68
N TRP A 116 -4.84 7.90 2.00
CA TRP A 116 -3.64 7.71 2.82
C TRP A 116 -3.12 6.27 2.74
N LEU A 117 -4.01 5.29 2.87
CA LEU A 117 -3.67 3.86 2.78
C LEU A 117 -3.26 3.47 1.38
N SER A 118 -4.01 3.93 0.38
CA SER A 118 -3.77 3.57 -1.01
C SER A 118 -2.41 4.10 -1.48
N VAL A 119 -2.08 5.36 -1.20
CA VAL A 119 -0.77 5.93 -1.55
C VAL A 119 0.38 5.09 -0.96
N ARG A 120 0.29 4.70 0.31
CA ARG A 120 1.31 3.87 0.97
C ARG A 120 1.39 2.48 0.37
N TRP A 121 0.24 1.86 0.11
CA TRP A 121 0.19 0.56 -0.53
C TRP A 121 0.92 0.56 -1.88
N VAL A 122 0.56 1.47 -2.79
CA VAL A 122 1.16 1.52 -4.14
C VAL A 122 2.63 1.85 -4.10
N ALA A 123 3.04 2.79 -3.24
CA ALA A 123 4.44 3.15 -3.08
C ALA A 123 5.27 1.97 -2.54
N LYS A 124 4.79 1.29 -1.48
CA LYS A 124 5.50 0.14 -0.91
C LYS A 124 5.55 -1.06 -1.85
N GLU A 125 4.49 -1.30 -2.60
CA GLU A 125 4.48 -2.29 -3.69
C GLU A 125 5.52 -1.96 -4.78
N ALA A 126 5.65 -0.69 -5.17
CA ALA A 126 6.65 -0.26 -6.14
C ALA A 126 8.08 -0.44 -5.61
N VAL A 127 8.31 -0.12 -4.33
CA VAL A 127 9.59 -0.38 -3.64
C VAL A 127 9.90 -1.87 -3.59
N PHE A 128 8.95 -2.71 -3.16
CA PHE A 128 9.10 -4.16 -3.11
C PHE A 128 9.53 -4.71 -4.47
N LYS A 129 8.87 -4.29 -5.55
CA LYS A 129 9.17 -4.74 -6.92
C LYS A 129 10.49 -4.21 -7.46
N ALA A 130 10.92 -3.01 -7.07
CA ALA A 130 12.21 -2.44 -7.47
C ALA A 130 13.39 -3.18 -6.81
N ILE A 131 13.19 -3.68 -5.58
CA ILE A 131 14.22 -4.38 -4.81
C ILE A 131 14.23 -5.89 -5.11
N TYR A 132 13.07 -6.50 -5.35
CA TYR A 132 12.97 -7.94 -5.62
C TYR A 132 13.61 -8.31 -6.99
N PRO A 133 14.46 -9.36 -7.08
CA PRO A 133 14.61 -10.47 -6.13
C PRO A 133 15.73 -10.32 -5.09
N HIS A 134 16.45 -9.20 -5.05
CA HIS A 134 17.66 -9.05 -4.22
C HIS A 134 17.37 -9.14 -2.73
N ARG A 135 16.20 -8.65 -2.30
CA ARG A 135 15.67 -8.85 -0.96
C ARG A 135 14.17 -8.98 -1.01
N ARG A 136 13.63 -9.86 -0.16
CA ARG A 136 12.20 -9.92 0.12
C ARG A 136 11.86 -8.94 1.24
N MET A 137 11.39 -7.75 0.87
CA MET A 137 11.02 -6.71 1.83
C MET A 137 9.74 -7.07 2.59
N GLN A 138 9.70 -6.75 3.88
CA GLN A 138 8.46 -6.67 4.67
C GLN A 138 7.84 -5.27 4.53
N TRP A 139 6.55 -5.13 4.86
CA TRP A 139 5.87 -3.83 4.79
C TRP A 139 6.45 -2.79 5.76
N SER A 140 6.85 -3.25 6.95
CA SER A 140 7.46 -2.44 8.00
C SER A 140 8.87 -1.96 7.68
N ASP A 141 9.52 -2.58 6.69
CA ASP A 141 10.91 -2.28 6.32
C ASP A 141 11.05 -0.95 5.57
N VAL A 142 9.93 -0.38 5.13
CA VAL A 142 9.84 0.83 4.33
C VAL A 142 8.84 1.78 4.99
N SER A 143 9.17 3.05 5.06
CA SER A 143 8.24 4.13 5.44
C SER A 143 8.10 5.11 4.28
N ILE A 144 6.87 5.56 4.03
CA ILE A 144 6.59 6.62 3.07
C ILE A 144 6.37 7.92 3.84
N VAL A 145 7.35 8.80 3.75
CA VAL A 145 7.36 10.08 4.46
C VAL A 145 7.16 11.24 3.48
N LYS A 146 6.76 12.39 4.00
CA LYS A 146 6.62 13.61 3.19
C LYS A 146 7.55 14.68 3.73
N HIS A 147 8.58 15.01 2.97
CA HIS A 147 9.56 16.05 3.28
C HIS A 147 9.36 17.24 2.35
N SER A 148 9.07 18.42 2.91
CA SER A 148 8.85 19.67 2.15
C SER A 148 7.89 19.53 0.95
N GLY A 149 6.79 18.79 1.15
CA GLY A 149 5.80 18.57 0.10
C GLY A 149 6.07 17.36 -0.81
N LYS A 150 7.29 16.81 -0.81
CA LYS A 150 7.69 15.70 -1.68
C LYS A 150 7.65 14.36 -0.95
N PRO A 151 7.09 13.29 -1.56
CA PRO A 151 7.14 11.97 -0.97
C PRO A 151 8.57 11.40 -1.06
N GLN A 152 9.02 10.74 0.00
CA GLN A 152 10.32 10.06 0.06
C GLN A 152 10.17 8.66 0.66
N ILE A 153 11.14 7.81 0.33
CA ILE A 153 11.24 6.44 0.82
C ILE A 153 12.29 6.44 1.92
N GLU A 154 11.91 6.00 3.12
CA GLU A 154 12.84 5.72 4.21
C GLU A 154 12.91 4.22 4.44
N PHE A 155 14.11 3.65 4.31
CA PHE A 155 14.36 2.25 4.62
C PHE A 155 14.71 2.10 6.09
N SER A 156 14.25 1.00 6.69
CA SER A 156 14.67 0.62 8.02
C SER A 156 16.19 0.34 8.08
N PRO A 157 16.86 0.57 9.22
CA PRO A 157 18.32 0.47 9.30
C PRO A 157 18.90 -0.86 8.83
N HIS A 158 18.22 -1.96 9.13
CA HIS A 158 18.67 -3.29 8.76
C HIS A 158 18.59 -3.57 7.25
N VAL A 159 17.67 -2.93 6.52
CA VAL A 159 17.66 -2.99 5.04
C VAL A 159 18.87 -2.27 4.47
N ILE A 160 19.24 -1.11 5.02
CA ILE A 160 20.39 -0.32 4.56
C ILE A 160 21.70 -1.07 4.83
N MET A 161 21.78 -1.83 5.93
CA MET A 161 22.95 -2.68 6.22
C MET A 161 23.06 -3.86 5.25
N ASP A 162 21.93 -4.45 4.85
CA ASP A 162 21.90 -5.65 4.02
C ASP A 162 21.93 -5.36 2.51
N LEU A 163 21.53 -4.16 2.09
CA LEU A 163 21.51 -3.72 0.69
C LEU A 163 22.25 -2.38 0.56
N PRO A 164 23.23 -2.27 -0.35
CA PRO A 164 23.99 -1.04 -0.56
C PRO A 164 23.17 -0.02 -1.36
N ILE A 165 22.04 0.43 -0.81
CA ILE A 165 21.15 1.41 -1.44
C ILE A 165 21.81 2.78 -1.36
N GLU A 166 22.20 3.33 -2.50
CA GLU A 166 22.76 4.67 -2.58
C GLU A 166 21.66 5.74 -2.62
N ARG A 167 20.59 5.45 -3.35
CA ARG A 167 19.57 6.44 -3.67
C ARG A 167 18.24 5.78 -4.00
N ALA A 168 17.15 6.34 -3.49
CA ALA A 168 15.80 5.94 -3.85
C ALA A 168 14.91 7.17 -4.09
N HIS A 169 14.16 7.16 -5.18
CA HIS A 169 13.21 8.21 -5.52
C HIS A 169 11.81 7.64 -5.65
N LEU A 170 10.83 8.42 -5.21
CA LEU A 170 9.42 8.11 -5.29
C LEU A 170 8.67 9.27 -5.94
N SER A 171 7.87 8.94 -6.94
CA SER A 171 6.86 9.84 -7.49
C SER A 171 5.50 9.15 -7.40
N ILE A 172 4.49 9.90 -6.99
CA ILE A 172 3.11 9.43 -6.86
C ILE A 172 2.22 10.37 -7.65
N SER A 173 1.31 9.80 -8.43
CA SER A 173 0.25 10.51 -9.13
C SER A 173 -1.08 9.81 -8.90
N HIS A 174 -2.16 10.57 -8.92
CA HIS A 174 -3.51 10.03 -8.87
C HIS A 174 -4.39 10.75 -9.89
N ASP A 175 -5.21 10.00 -10.61
CA ASP A 175 -6.19 10.53 -11.55
C ASP A 175 -7.42 9.64 -11.57
N GLY A 176 -8.58 10.27 -11.34
CA GLY A 176 -9.86 9.63 -11.04
C GLY A 176 -9.70 8.43 -10.10
N ASP A 177 -9.68 7.27 -10.72
CA ASP A 177 -9.82 5.95 -10.14
C ASP A 177 -8.51 5.25 -9.78
N TYR A 178 -7.43 5.88 -10.19
CA TYR A 178 -6.12 5.26 -10.23
C TYR A 178 -5.15 6.04 -9.38
N ILE A 179 -4.32 5.30 -8.65
CA ILE A 179 -3.12 5.81 -8.01
C ILE A 179 -1.94 5.07 -8.61
N VAL A 180 -0.91 5.80 -8.98
CA VAL A 180 0.29 5.26 -9.60
C VAL A 180 1.49 5.71 -8.79
N ALA A 181 2.37 4.77 -8.47
CA ALA A 181 3.67 5.07 -7.91
C ALA A 181 4.77 4.65 -8.89
N PHE A 182 5.77 5.50 -9.01
CA PHE A 182 7.00 5.24 -9.74
C PHE A 182 8.16 5.31 -8.76
N VAL A 183 8.95 4.24 -8.72
CA VAL A 183 10.09 4.10 -7.81
C VAL A 183 11.33 3.78 -8.61
N THR A 184 12.43 4.47 -8.28
CA THR A 184 13.76 4.09 -8.75
C THR A 184 14.66 3.85 -7.55
N VAL A 185 15.41 2.76 -7.55
CA VAL A 185 16.40 2.42 -6.52
C VAL A 185 17.75 2.18 -7.21
N CYS A 186 18.78 2.88 -6.75
CA CYS A 186 20.17 2.67 -7.13
C CYS A 186 20.89 1.93 -6.01
N CYS A 187 21.60 0.87 -6.35
CA CYS A 187 22.47 0.16 -5.43
C CYS A 187 23.91 0.12 -5.97
N THR A 188 24.89 0.14 -5.07
CA THR A 188 26.31 -0.06 -5.39
C THR A 188 26.71 -1.51 -5.53
#